data_AF-A0A352A5A4-F1
#
_entry.id   AF-A0A352A5A4-F1
#
_cell.length_a   1.000
_cell.length_b   1.000
_cell.length_c   1.000
_cell.angle_alpha   90.00
_cell.angle_beta   90.00
_cell.angle_gamma   90.00
#
_symmetry.space_group_name_H-M   'P 1'
#
loop_
_entity.id
_entity.type
_entity.pdbx_description
1 polymer ?
#
loop_
_entity_poly.entity_id
_entity_poly.type
_entity_poly.pdbx_seq_one_letter_code
_entity_poly.pdbx_strand_id
1 'polypeptide(L)'
;DNNGFIVPVITNIPWEEGIAKATVRKMVIGSEKEKELAQSGLHGVIPEGTEIIGMSIKDGLCVVDFTKNILNNATIEDEKDMMTALAYTLTEFDTIDRVEIMVEGQMLETLAKGYPVNVAFERENINLVGSEDGANYTVYYKTSETEVAGYYVPITFSAEAVGNPVKIVLEKLFNGPPSDLAVQNDIPYGISLNDVSISQGIAKIDLSMGALSLSQEEYEDLSKIVVLCLQQFKEVTDIAFSIEGITFEEAGLNLLDTEITPVFNNFQ
;
A
#
# COMPACT_ATOMS: atom_id res chain seq x y z
N ASP A 1 0.10 -2.55 11.54
CA ASP A 1 -1.18 -2.56 12.28
C ASP A 1 -1.09 -3.65 13.34
N ASN A 2 -2.15 -3.91 14.11
CA ASN A 2 -2.14 -4.97 15.13
C ASN A 2 -1.92 -6.40 14.59
N ASN A 3 -2.03 -6.61 13.27
CA ASN A 3 -1.77 -7.89 12.62
C ASN A 3 -0.36 -7.97 12.01
N GLY A 4 0.47 -6.93 12.17
CA GLY A 4 1.82 -6.86 11.63
C GLY A 4 1.91 -6.38 10.17
N PHE A 5 0.85 -5.83 9.59
CA PHE A 5 0.90 -5.25 8.26
C PHE A 5 1.40 -3.81 8.27
N ILE A 6 2.29 -3.47 7.34
CA ILE A 6 2.60 -2.08 6.99
C ILE A 6 1.45 -1.53 6.14
N VAL A 7 0.84 -0.44 6.60
CA VAL A 7 -0.38 0.11 6.01
C VAL A 7 -0.13 1.57 5.61
N PRO A 8 -0.39 1.95 4.36
CA PRO A 8 -0.32 3.34 3.95
C PRO A 8 -1.46 4.15 4.61
N VAL A 9 -1.11 5.30 5.16
CA VAL A 9 -2.04 6.22 5.81
C VAL A 9 -1.88 7.60 5.20
N ILE A 10 -2.96 8.14 4.63
CA ILE A 10 -2.97 9.55 4.22
C ILE A 10 -3.05 10.41 5.48
N THR A 11 -2.16 11.40 5.56
CA THR A 11 -2.19 12.38 6.64
C THR A 11 -2.08 13.79 6.08
N ASN A 12 -2.91 14.69 6.61
CA ASN A 12 -2.75 16.11 6.37
C ASN A 12 -1.55 16.62 7.17
N ILE A 13 -0.59 17.21 6.47
CA ILE A 13 0.58 17.83 7.07
C ILE A 13 0.47 19.33 6.81
N PRO A 14 0.41 20.17 7.85
CA PRO A 14 0.52 21.61 7.68
C PRO A 14 1.80 21.93 6.90
N TRP A 15 1.72 22.91 6.00
CA TRP A 15 2.90 23.30 5.24
C TRP A 15 4.01 23.75 6.20
N GLU A 16 5.17 23.09 6.09
CA GLU A 16 6.40 23.47 6.77
C GLU A 16 7.61 23.20 5.86
N GLU A 17 8.69 23.94 6.05
CA GLU A 17 9.97 23.60 5.42
C GLU A 17 10.42 22.22 5.92
N GLY A 18 10.70 21.31 4.98
CA GLY A 18 11.07 19.94 5.32
C GLY A 18 9.87 19.01 5.59
N ILE A 19 8.81 19.10 4.79
CA ILE A 19 7.62 18.22 4.87
C ILE A 19 7.94 16.71 4.94
N ALA A 20 9.01 16.24 4.29
CA ALA A 20 9.47 14.86 4.40
C ALA A 20 9.86 14.50 5.85
N LYS A 21 10.57 15.41 6.54
CA LYS A 21 10.91 15.29 7.96
C LYS A 21 9.66 15.27 8.84
N ALA A 22 8.67 16.11 8.53
CA ALA A 22 7.37 16.14 9.21
C ALA A 22 6.63 14.80 9.11
N THR A 23 6.68 14.20 7.91
CA THR A 23 6.01 12.93 7.61
C THR A 23 6.61 11.80 8.42
N VAL A 24 7.94 11.67 8.44
CA VAL A 24 8.65 10.64 9.22
C VAL A 24 8.36 10.75 10.72
N ARG A 25 8.26 11.97 11.27
CA ARG A 25 7.91 12.17 12.70
C ARG A 25 6.53 11.61 13.08
N LYS A 26 5.58 11.57 12.15
CA LYS A 26 4.24 10.99 12.39
C LYS A 26 4.27 9.45 12.46
N MET A 27 5.37 8.82 12.06
CA MET A 27 5.56 7.37 12.13
C MET A 27 6.22 6.92 13.45
N VAL A 28 6.60 7.85 14.33
CA VAL A 28 7.21 7.55 15.62
C VAL A 28 6.17 7.00 16.58
N ILE A 29 6.51 5.91 17.28
CA ILE A 29 5.69 5.32 18.32
C ILE A 29 5.39 6.37 19.39
N GLY A 30 4.11 6.54 19.70
CA GLY A 30 3.62 7.53 20.67
C GLY A 30 3.41 8.94 20.10
N SER A 31 3.56 9.14 18.78
CA SER A 31 3.23 10.41 18.12
C SER A 31 1.75 10.76 18.26
N GLU A 32 1.40 12.05 18.10
CA GLU A 32 -0.01 12.47 18.08
C GLU A 32 -0.81 11.75 16.99
N LYS A 33 -0.17 11.45 15.84
CA LYS A 33 -0.85 10.74 14.75
C LYS A 33 -1.20 9.31 15.14
N GLU A 34 -0.32 8.60 15.85
CA GLU A 34 -0.67 7.29 16.38
C GLU A 34 -1.86 7.34 17.34
N LYS A 35 -1.92 8.34 18.22
CA LYS A 35 -3.05 8.51 19.15
C LYS A 35 -4.37 8.70 18.42
N GLU A 36 -4.38 9.46 17.32
CA GLU A 36 -5.55 9.62 16.45
C GLU A 36 -5.98 8.29 15.82
N LEU A 37 -5.02 7.44 15.44
CA LEU A 37 -5.27 6.19 14.73
C LEU A 37 -5.44 4.96 15.63
N ALA A 38 -5.27 5.11 16.95
CA ALA A 38 -5.23 3.99 17.90
C ALA A 38 -6.50 3.12 17.86
N GLN A 39 -7.67 3.72 17.62
CA GLN A 39 -8.94 2.99 17.48
C GLN A 39 -8.97 2.07 16.25
N SER A 40 -8.16 2.36 15.23
CA SER A 40 -8.00 1.53 14.03
C SER A 40 -6.95 0.42 14.19
N GLY A 41 -6.34 0.29 15.38
CA GLY A 41 -5.27 -0.68 15.61
C GLY A 41 -3.99 -0.38 14.84
N LEU A 42 -3.80 0.87 14.43
CA LEU A 42 -2.58 1.35 13.80
C LEU A 42 -1.65 1.95 14.85
N HIS A 43 -0.34 1.74 14.66
CA HIS A 43 0.71 2.24 15.53
C HIS A 43 1.91 2.71 14.71
N GLY A 44 2.76 3.55 15.29
CA GLY A 44 4.02 3.96 14.67
C GLY A 44 4.97 2.78 14.46
N VAL A 45 5.83 2.89 13.46
CA VAL A 45 6.84 1.86 13.11
C VAL A 45 8.25 2.26 13.55
N ILE A 46 8.46 3.55 13.86
CA ILE A 46 9.74 4.08 14.31
C ILE A 46 9.76 4.07 15.85
N PRO A 47 10.81 3.51 16.51
CA PRO A 47 10.84 3.39 17.96
C PRO A 47 10.60 4.70 18.73
N GLU A 48 9.98 4.58 19.89
CA GLU A 48 9.65 5.72 20.76
C GLU A 48 10.89 6.56 21.12
N GLY A 49 10.71 7.88 21.11
CA GLY A 49 11.76 8.85 21.42
C GLY A 49 12.80 9.03 20.31
N THR A 50 12.59 8.45 19.13
CA THR A 50 13.43 8.71 17.96
C THR A 50 13.21 10.13 17.46
N GLU A 51 14.30 10.87 17.28
CA GLU A 51 14.30 12.20 16.69
C GLU A 51 15.15 12.22 15.42
N ILE A 52 14.80 13.11 14.49
CA ILE A 52 15.57 13.35 13.27
C ILE A 52 16.50 14.53 13.50
N ILE A 53 17.80 14.25 13.56
CA ILE A 53 18.89 15.23 13.68
C ILE A 53 18.99 16.03 12.37
N GLY A 54 19.06 15.33 11.24
CA GLY A 54 19.27 15.91 9.93
C GLY A 54 18.57 15.12 8.82
N MET A 55 18.32 15.79 7.70
CA MET A 55 17.83 15.15 6.47
C MET A 55 18.42 15.90 5.28
N SER A 56 18.97 15.17 4.32
CA SER A 56 19.52 15.75 3.09
C SER A 56 19.07 14.94 1.89
N ILE A 57 18.65 15.64 0.83
CA ILE A 57 18.24 15.02 -0.43
C ILE A 57 19.20 15.49 -1.52
N LYS A 58 19.82 14.54 -2.21
CA LYS A 58 20.74 14.82 -3.30
C LYS A 58 20.69 13.70 -4.34
N ASP A 59 20.47 14.05 -5.61
CA ASP A 59 20.49 13.11 -6.73
C ASP A 59 19.60 11.86 -6.50
N GLY A 60 18.38 12.10 -5.99
CA GLY A 60 17.40 11.05 -5.66
C GLY A 60 17.65 10.31 -4.34
N LEU A 61 18.80 10.51 -3.68
CA LEU A 61 19.10 9.88 -2.40
C LEU A 61 18.72 10.79 -1.24
N CYS A 62 17.83 10.31 -0.36
CA CYS A 62 17.52 10.91 0.93
C CYS A 62 18.32 10.23 2.03
N VAL A 63 19.21 10.97 2.70
CA VAL A 63 19.93 10.50 3.89
C VAL A 63 19.26 11.11 5.11
N VAL A 64 18.82 10.27 6.05
CA VAL A 64 18.16 10.69 7.29
C VAL A 64 19.03 10.34 8.50
N ASP A 65 19.41 11.36 9.27
CA ASP A 65 20.19 11.19 10.50
C ASP A 65 19.27 11.17 11.71
N PHE A 66 19.30 10.08 12.46
CA PHE A 66 18.43 9.83 13.61
C PHE A 66 19.22 9.83 14.93
N THR A 67 18.52 10.04 16.04
CA THR A 67 19.05 9.72 17.38
C THR A 67 19.13 8.21 17.59
N LYS A 68 19.94 7.76 18.57
CA LYS A 68 20.12 6.32 18.87
C LYS A 68 18.84 5.55 19.17
N ASN A 69 17.76 6.22 19.54
CA ASN A 69 16.47 5.57 19.80
C ASN A 69 15.96 4.76 18.61
N ILE A 70 16.33 5.10 17.37
CA ILE A 70 16.01 4.32 16.16
C ILE A 70 16.46 2.85 16.25
N LEU A 71 17.42 2.54 17.14
CA LEU A 71 17.95 1.20 17.36
C LEU A 71 17.14 0.36 18.37
N ASN A 72 16.04 0.89 18.90
CA ASN A 72 15.23 0.26 19.96
C ASN A 72 14.08 -0.62 19.43
N ASN A 73 14.15 -1.10 18.20
CA ASN A 73 13.25 -2.13 17.69
C ASN A 73 13.34 -3.41 18.54
N ALA A 74 12.26 -4.18 18.66
CA ALA A 74 12.26 -5.39 19.50
C ALA A 74 12.84 -6.60 18.74
N THR A 75 12.51 -6.71 17.45
CA THR A 75 12.86 -7.84 16.58
C THR A 75 13.55 -7.38 15.28
N ILE A 76 14.11 -8.33 14.52
CA ILE A 76 14.69 -8.04 13.20
C ILE A 76 13.60 -7.75 12.16
N GLU A 77 12.41 -8.34 12.36
CA GLU A 77 11.21 -8.06 11.58
C GLU A 77 10.77 -6.60 11.77
N ASP A 78 10.76 -6.08 13.00
CA ASP A 78 10.44 -4.66 13.26
C ASP A 78 11.44 -3.72 12.56
N GLU A 79 12.72 -4.11 12.47
CA GLU A 79 13.75 -3.35 11.76
C GLU A 79 13.49 -3.33 10.25
N LYS A 80 13.12 -4.48 9.66
CA LYS A 80 12.73 -4.61 8.26
C LYS A 80 11.49 -3.75 7.97
N ASP A 81 10.47 -3.84 8.82
CA ASP A 81 9.22 -3.11 8.68
C ASP A 81 9.43 -1.59 8.77
N MET A 82 10.27 -1.14 9.70
CA MET A 82 10.67 0.26 9.82
C MET A 82 11.37 0.77 8.57
N MET A 83 12.35 0.02 8.04
CA MET A 83 13.06 0.40 6.82
C MET A 83 12.15 0.40 5.59
N THR A 84 11.28 -0.61 5.47
CA THR A 84 10.27 -0.68 4.40
C THR A 84 9.33 0.53 4.46
N ALA A 85 8.82 0.87 5.64
CA ALA A 85 7.92 1.99 5.82
C ALA A 85 8.61 3.35 5.58
N LEU A 86 9.88 3.51 5.97
CA LEU A 86 10.68 4.69 5.67
C LEU A 86 10.89 4.85 4.16
N ALA A 87 11.26 3.78 3.47
CA ALA A 87 11.44 3.78 2.02
C ALA A 87 10.13 4.12 1.31
N TYR A 88 9.03 3.44 1.64
CA TYR A 88 7.70 3.74 1.08
C TYR A 88 7.32 5.20 1.33
N THR A 89 7.45 5.70 2.56
CA THR A 89 7.01 7.05 2.92
C THR A 89 7.83 8.13 2.23
N LEU A 90 9.16 7.99 2.19
CA LEU A 90 10.03 9.03 1.64
C LEU A 90 10.04 9.00 0.10
N THR A 91 9.81 7.85 -0.53
CA THR A 91 9.70 7.75 -2.00
C THR A 91 8.35 8.19 -2.56
N GLU A 92 7.38 8.56 -1.71
CA GLU A 92 6.19 9.31 -2.16
C GLU A 92 6.53 10.75 -2.58
N PHE A 93 7.71 11.27 -2.22
CA PHE A 93 8.18 12.56 -2.71
C PHE A 93 8.95 12.37 -4.01
N ASP A 94 8.47 12.99 -5.10
CA ASP A 94 9.05 12.87 -6.46
C ASP A 94 10.56 13.13 -6.58
N THR A 95 11.16 13.81 -5.60
CA THR A 95 12.60 14.10 -5.56
C THR A 95 13.45 13.03 -4.87
N ILE A 96 12.83 12.00 -4.30
CA ILE A 96 13.47 10.93 -3.52
C ILE A 96 13.17 9.58 -4.19
N ASP A 97 14.22 8.94 -4.69
CA ASP A 97 14.15 7.59 -5.27
C ASP A 97 14.55 6.52 -4.24
N ARG A 98 15.47 6.86 -3.32
CA ARG A 98 16.07 5.91 -2.38
C ARG A 98 16.45 6.56 -1.04
N VAL A 99 16.54 5.75 0.01
CA VAL A 99 16.72 6.19 1.40
C VAL A 99 17.93 5.52 2.05
N GLU A 100 18.77 6.30 2.73
CA GLU A 100 19.79 5.81 3.65
C GLU A 100 19.56 6.40 5.03
N ILE A 101 20.02 5.70 6.06
CA ILE A 101 19.92 6.17 7.44
C ILE A 101 21.31 6.30 8.08
N MET A 102 21.43 7.29 8.95
CA MET A 102 22.56 7.49 9.85
C MET A 102 22.06 7.52 11.29
N VAL A 103 22.95 7.20 12.23
CA VAL A 103 22.69 7.36 13.66
C VAL A 103 23.76 8.23 14.26
N GLU A 104 23.37 9.41 14.73
CA GLU A 104 24.26 10.45 15.26
C GLU A 104 25.45 10.75 14.33
N GLY A 105 25.17 10.89 13.03
CA GLY A 105 26.15 11.20 11.99
C GLY A 105 27.04 10.02 11.57
N GLN A 106 26.74 8.79 12.00
CA GLN A 106 27.48 7.59 11.61
C GLN A 106 26.64 6.68 10.71
N MET A 107 27.23 6.22 9.61
CA MET A 107 26.67 5.14 8.79
C MET A 107 26.75 3.82 9.55
N LEU A 108 25.74 2.99 9.40
CA LEU A 108 25.68 1.66 10.02
C LEU A 108 25.74 0.56 8.95
N GLU A 109 26.36 -0.56 9.28
CA GLU A 109 26.26 -1.75 8.45
C GLU A 109 24.97 -2.52 8.72
N THR A 110 24.58 -2.59 9.99
CA THR A 110 23.37 -3.26 10.48
C THR A 110 22.72 -2.45 11.59
N LEU A 111 21.42 -2.62 11.77
CA LEU A 111 20.68 -2.19 12.96
C LEU A 111 20.93 -3.15 14.14
N ALA A 112 20.31 -2.88 15.29
CA ALA A 112 20.63 -3.54 16.57
C ALA A 112 20.25 -5.03 16.62
N LYS A 113 19.29 -5.48 15.83
CA LYS A 113 18.86 -6.88 15.69
C LYS A 113 19.46 -7.56 14.48
N GLY A 114 20.29 -6.85 13.72
CA GLY A 114 21.09 -7.38 12.63
C GLY A 114 20.52 -7.16 11.25
N TYR A 115 19.43 -6.41 11.09
CA TYR A 115 18.94 -6.05 9.76
C TYR A 115 19.98 -5.19 9.04
N PRO A 116 20.44 -5.58 7.83
CA PRO A 116 21.47 -4.84 7.11
C PRO A 116 20.93 -3.51 6.60
N VAL A 117 21.67 -2.43 6.80
CA VAL A 117 21.33 -1.06 6.34
C VAL A 117 22.51 -0.38 5.63
N ASN A 118 23.46 -1.18 5.15
CA ASN A 118 24.66 -0.74 4.44
C ASN A 118 24.43 -0.38 2.96
N VAL A 119 23.17 -0.34 2.53
CA VAL A 119 22.74 -0.02 1.16
C VAL A 119 21.57 0.96 1.22
N ALA A 120 21.37 1.70 0.13
CA ALA A 120 20.19 2.54 -0.02
C ALA A 120 18.94 1.68 -0.25
N PHE A 121 17.84 2.06 0.38
CA PHE A 121 16.54 1.39 0.32
C PHE A 121 15.65 2.07 -0.70
N GLU A 122 15.11 1.29 -1.62
CA GLU A 122 14.12 1.72 -2.58
C GLU A 122 12.73 1.19 -2.18
N ARG A 123 11.70 1.61 -2.92
CA ARG A 123 10.37 1.05 -2.78
C ARG A 123 10.36 -0.38 -3.33
N GLU A 124 10.28 -1.36 -2.45
CA GLU A 124 10.28 -2.79 -2.80
C GLU A 124 8.96 -3.48 -2.40
N ASN A 125 9.01 -4.77 -2.05
CA ASN A 125 7.86 -5.54 -1.61
C ASN A 125 7.32 -5.02 -0.27
N ILE A 126 5.99 -4.99 -0.13
CA ILE A 126 5.30 -4.66 1.13
C ILE A 126 4.42 -5.82 1.56
N ASN A 127 4.48 -6.18 2.85
CA ASN A 127 3.73 -7.30 3.43
C ASN A 127 3.86 -8.58 2.58
N LEU A 128 5.10 -8.95 2.22
CA LEU A 128 5.36 -10.02 1.27
C LEU A 128 4.86 -11.37 1.78
N VAL A 129 4.00 -12.01 0.99
CA VAL A 129 3.56 -13.39 1.15
C VAL A 129 4.09 -14.19 -0.04
N GLY A 130 5.27 -14.79 0.14
CA GLY A 130 5.95 -15.53 -0.91
C GLY A 130 7.47 -15.41 -0.85
N SER A 131 8.10 -15.44 -2.02
CA SER A 131 9.54 -15.34 -2.19
C SER A 131 9.97 -13.93 -2.58
N GLU A 132 11.09 -13.46 -2.03
CA GLU A 132 11.74 -12.20 -2.44
C GLU A 132 12.29 -12.29 -3.87
N ASP A 133 12.69 -13.49 -4.33
CA ASP A 133 13.32 -13.72 -5.64
C ASP A 133 12.30 -13.93 -6.79
N GLY A 134 11.00 -13.86 -6.48
CA GLY A 134 9.91 -14.07 -7.44
C GLY A 134 9.62 -12.85 -8.32
N ALA A 135 8.76 -13.04 -9.32
CA ALA A 135 8.09 -11.89 -9.94
C ALA A 135 6.98 -11.45 -8.97
N ASN A 136 7.20 -10.32 -8.30
CA ASN A 136 6.36 -9.87 -7.20
C ASN A 136 5.39 -8.78 -7.65
N TYR A 137 4.14 -8.89 -7.21
CA TYR A 137 3.07 -7.95 -7.52
C TYR A 137 2.25 -7.66 -6.26
N THR A 138 1.70 -6.46 -6.15
CA THR A 138 0.90 -6.05 -5.00
C THR A 138 -0.60 -6.20 -5.29
N VAL A 139 -1.33 -6.81 -4.37
CA VAL A 139 -2.81 -6.83 -4.35
C VAL A 139 -3.27 -6.12 -3.08
N TYR A 140 -4.37 -5.37 -3.16
CA TYR A 140 -4.97 -4.73 -2.00
C TYR A 140 -6.14 -5.56 -1.49
N TYR A 141 -6.20 -5.72 -0.18
CA TYR A 141 -7.35 -6.28 0.54
C TYR A 141 -7.78 -5.28 1.62
N LYS A 142 -8.92 -5.50 2.28
CA LYS A 142 -9.39 -4.62 3.35
C LYS A 142 -9.35 -5.33 4.70
N THR A 143 -9.10 -4.63 5.78
CA THR A 143 -9.35 -5.16 7.12
C THR A 143 -10.85 -5.26 7.41
N SER A 144 -11.25 -6.15 8.31
CA SER A 144 -12.65 -6.25 8.71
C SER A 144 -13.14 -4.96 9.36
N GLU A 145 -14.33 -4.53 8.96
CA GLU A 145 -15.00 -3.40 9.61
C GLU A 145 -15.45 -3.80 11.01
N THR A 146 -15.13 -2.96 12.00
CA THR A 146 -15.57 -3.16 13.39
C THR A 146 -16.28 -1.91 13.88
N GLU A 147 -15.77 -1.25 14.91
CA GLU A 147 -16.24 0.07 15.34
C GLU A 147 -15.68 1.20 14.45
N VAL A 148 -14.61 0.91 13.71
CA VAL A 148 -14.02 1.79 12.70
C VAL A 148 -14.15 1.19 11.31
N ALA A 149 -14.16 2.06 10.29
CA ALA A 149 -14.11 1.63 8.90
C ALA A 149 -12.84 0.81 8.64
N GLY A 150 -13.00 -0.27 7.87
CA GLY A 150 -11.87 -1.07 7.42
C GLY A 150 -10.97 -0.28 6.49
N TYR A 151 -9.71 -0.67 6.40
CA TYR A 151 -8.69 0.00 5.59
C TYR A 151 -7.99 -0.96 4.65
N TYR A 152 -7.52 -0.42 3.53
CA TYR A 152 -6.81 -1.16 2.51
C TYR A 152 -5.38 -1.48 2.92
N VAL A 153 -5.02 -2.76 2.84
CA VAL A 153 -3.71 -3.31 3.14
C VAL A 153 -3.09 -3.82 1.83
N PRO A 154 -1.96 -3.26 1.40
CA PRO A 154 -1.21 -3.80 0.26
C PRO A 154 -0.53 -5.10 0.68
N ILE A 155 -0.65 -6.15 -0.11
CA ILE A 155 0.01 -7.44 0.11
C ILE A 155 0.74 -7.81 -1.16
N THR A 156 2.06 -7.95 -1.06
CA THR A 156 2.88 -8.39 -2.19
C THR A 156 2.89 -9.91 -2.23
N PHE A 157 2.66 -10.49 -3.40
CA PHE A 157 2.74 -11.93 -3.60
C PHE A 157 3.73 -12.25 -4.72
N SER A 158 4.43 -13.37 -4.58
CA SER A 158 5.31 -13.88 -5.62
C SER A 158 4.55 -14.76 -6.61
N ALA A 159 4.84 -14.59 -7.90
CA ALA A 159 4.32 -15.40 -8.98
C ALA A 159 5.41 -15.71 -10.03
N GLU A 160 5.07 -16.53 -11.02
CA GLU A 160 5.91 -16.72 -12.19
C GLU A 160 5.93 -15.45 -13.04
N ALA A 161 7.09 -15.17 -13.65
CA ALA A 161 7.24 -14.02 -14.54
C ALA A 161 6.37 -14.22 -15.80
N VAL A 162 5.51 -13.25 -16.07
CA VAL A 162 4.64 -13.24 -17.26
C VAL A 162 4.75 -11.89 -17.96
N GLY A 163 4.43 -11.87 -19.26
CA GLY A 163 4.54 -10.64 -20.06
C GLY A 163 3.54 -9.55 -19.66
N ASN A 164 2.36 -9.92 -19.16
CA ASN A 164 1.36 -8.98 -18.66
C ASN A 164 0.77 -9.53 -17.35
N PRO A 165 1.16 -8.97 -16.19
CA PRO A 165 0.74 -9.45 -14.88
C PRO A 165 -0.62 -8.92 -14.41
N VAL A 166 -1.23 -7.97 -15.13
CA VAL A 166 -2.52 -7.35 -14.74
C VAL A 166 -3.59 -8.42 -14.47
N LYS A 167 -3.68 -9.42 -15.36
CA LYS A 167 -4.64 -10.52 -15.19
C LYS A 167 -4.37 -11.31 -13.91
N ILE A 168 -3.12 -11.63 -13.60
CA ILE A 168 -2.76 -12.40 -12.39
C ILE A 168 -3.11 -11.60 -11.12
N VAL A 169 -2.84 -10.30 -11.10
CA VAL A 169 -3.18 -9.45 -9.95
C VAL A 169 -4.69 -9.39 -9.73
N LEU A 170 -5.47 -9.22 -10.79
CA LEU A 170 -6.93 -9.19 -10.66
C LEU A 170 -7.51 -10.56 -10.33
N GLU A 171 -7.00 -11.65 -10.92
CA GLU A 171 -7.38 -13.01 -10.51
C GLU A 171 -7.09 -13.23 -9.02
N LYS A 172 -5.93 -12.78 -8.52
CA LYS A 172 -5.57 -12.85 -7.10
C LYS A 172 -6.53 -12.04 -6.22
N LEU A 173 -6.90 -10.84 -6.64
CA LEU A 173 -7.89 -10.01 -5.96
C LEU A 173 -9.26 -10.70 -5.88
N PHE A 174 -9.82 -11.11 -7.03
CA PHE A 174 -11.16 -11.70 -7.11
C PHE A 174 -11.26 -13.08 -6.45
N ASN A 175 -10.17 -13.83 -6.36
CA ASN A 175 -10.12 -15.08 -5.59
C ASN A 175 -10.11 -14.86 -4.07
N GLY A 176 -9.84 -13.62 -3.62
CA GLY A 176 -9.78 -13.26 -2.21
C GLY A 176 -8.41 -13.52 -1.56
N PRO A 177 -8.23 -13.02 -0.32
CA PRO A 177 -6.97 -13.18 0.39
C PRO A 177 -6.74 -14.61 0.87
N PRO A 178 -5.48 -15.01 1.12
CA PRO A 178 -5.17 -16.22 1.87
C PRO A 178 -5.90 -16.27 3.22
N SER A 179 -6.45 -17.43 3.58
CA SER A 179 -7.33 -17.59 4.75
C SER A 179 -6.66 -17.40 6.11
N ASP A 180 -5.34 -17.43 6.15
CA ASP A 180 -4.50 -17.21 7.33
C ASP A 180 -4.16 -15.73 7.58
N LEU A 181 -4.51 -14.84 6.64
CA LEU A 181 -4.32 -13.41 6.79
C LEU A 181 -5.57 -12.74 7.39
N ALA A 182 -5.35 -11.78 8.28
CA ALA A 182 -6.42 -11.01 8.93
C ALA A 182 -6.96 -9.87 8.03
N VAL A 183 -7.27 -10.19 6.78
CA VAL A 183 -7.85 -9.29 5.78
C VAL A 183 -8.97 -10.01 5.02
N GLN A 184 -9.84 -9.24 4.40
CA GLN A 184 -10.98 -9.69 3.62
C GLN A 184 -11.01 -8.99 2.26
N ASN A 185 -11.88 -9.47 1.38
CA ASN A 185 -12.22 -8.78 0.15
C ASN A 185 -13.64 -8.21 0.29
N ASP A 186 -13.86 -7.01 -0.25
CA ASP A 186 -15.15 -6.34 -0.25
C ASP A 186 -15.93 -6.57 -1.56
N ILE A 187 -15.41 -7.42 -2.46
CA ILE A 187 -16.14 -7.82 -3.67
C ILE A 187 -17.37 -8.66 -3.27
N PRO A 188 -18.60 -8.25 -3.66
CA PRO A 188 -19.82 -8.98 -3.34
C PRO A 188 -19.82 -10.44 -3.80
N TYR A 189 -20.44 -11.30 -3.00
CA TYR A 189 -20.58 -12.72 -3.34
C TYR A 189 -21.28 -12.93 -4.68
N GLY A 190 -20.72 -13.83 -5.48
CA GLY A 190 -21.28 -14.18 -6.80
C GLY A 190 -20.73 -13.35 -7.95
N ILE A 191 -19.94 -12.31 -7.67
CA ILE A 191 -19.16 -11.59 -8.68
C ILE A 191 -17.82 -12.30 -8.87
N SER A 192 -17.50 -12.63 -10.11
CA SER A 192 -16.22 -13.26 -10.48
C SER A 192 -15.63 -12.58 -11.70
N LEU A 193 -14.31 -12.68 -11.83
CA LEU A 193 -13.58 -12.22 -12.99
C LEU A 193 -13.68 -13.26 -14.12
N ASN A 194 -14.18 -12.84 -15.29
CA ASN A 194 -14.21 -13.67 -16.49
C ASN A 194 -12.94 -13.49 -17.31
N ASP A 195 -12.58 -12.25 -17.63
CA ASP A 195 -11.37 -11.93 -18.37
C ASP A 195 -10.87 -10.50 -18.10
N VAL A 196 -9.61 -10.27 -18.46
CA VAL A 196 -9.00 -8.94 -18.44
C VAL A 196 -8.20 -8.72 -19.71
N SER A 197 -8.37 -7.55 -20.32
CA SER A 197 -7.55 -7.11 -21.44
C SER A 197 -7.09 -5.67 -21.26
N ILE A 198 -5.94 -5.31 -21.83
CA ILE A 198 -5.47 -3.93 -21.84
C ILE A 198 -5.48 -3.44 -23.29
N SER A 199 -6.08 -2.28 -23.53
CA SER A 199 -6.07 -1.63 -24.83
C SER A 199 -5.99 -0.12 -24.66
N GLN A 200 -5.01 0.51 -25.30
CA GLN A 200 -4.82 1.97 -25.28
C GLN A 200 -4.75 2.56 -23.86
N GLY A 201 -4.14 1.83 -22.92
CA GLY A 201 -4.00 2.23 -21.52
C GLY A 201 -5.23 1.99 -20.64
N ILE A 202 -6.32 1.45 -21.21
CA ILE A 202 -7.53 1.09 -20.46
C ILE A 202 -7.49 -0.41 -20.15
N ALA A 203 -7.53 -0.77 -18.86
CA ALA A 203 -7.78 -2.14 -18.43
C ALA A 203 -9.28 -2.41 -18.49
N LYS A 204 -9.68 -3.33 -19.36
CA LYS A 204 -11.07 -3.80 -19.50
C LYS A 204 -11.26 -5.05 -18.67
N ILE A 205 -12.10 -4.97 -17.65
CA ILE A 205 -12.36 -6.02 -16.66
C ILE A 205 -13.75 -6.59 -16.94
N ASP A 206 -13.80 -7.83 -17.43
CA ASP A 206 -15.07 -8.52 -17.67
C ASP A 206 -15.50 -9.32 -16.44
N LEU A 207 -16.69 -9.04 -15.97
CA LEU A 207 -17.29 -9.65 -14.79
C LEU A 207 -18.39 -10.63 -15.17
N SER A 208 -18.64 -11.59 -14.29
CA SER A 208 -19.78 -12.49 -14.43
C SER A 208 -21.11 -11.80 -14.16
N MET A 209 -22.21 -12.45 -14.57
CA MET A 209 -23.59 -11.99 -14.36
C MET A 209 -23.95 -11.60 -12.92
N GLY A 210 -23.20 -12.05 -11.91
CA GLY A 210 -23.40 -11.62 -10.52
C GLY A 210 -23.25 -10.11 -10.31
N ALA A 211 -22.52 -9.43 -11.20
CA ALA A 211 -22.33 -7.97 -11.15
C ALA A 211 -23.61 -7.18 -11.49
N LEU A 212 -24.66 -7.80 -12.05
CA LEU A 212 -25.90 -7.08 -12.43
C LEU A 212 -26.65 -6.48 -11.24
N SER A 213 -26.44 -7.01 -10.04
CA SER A 213 -27.06 -6.52 -8.82
C SER A 213 -26.19 -5.53 -8.04
N LEU A 214 -25.06 -5.08 -8.61
CA LEU A 214 -24.20 -4.09 -7.97
C LEU A 214 -24.99 -2.82 -7.65
N SER A 215 -25.00 -2.44 -6.39
CA SER A 215 -25.36 -1.09 -5.98
C SER A 215 -24.25 -0.08 -6.33
N GLN A 216 -24.58 1.21 -6.25
CA GLN A 216 -23.59 2.29 -6.44
C GLN A 216 -22.42 2.17 -5.46
N GLU A 217 -22.70 1.86 -4.19
CA GLU A 217 -21.69 1.71 -3.14
C GLU A 217 -20.76 0.51 -3.40
N GLU A 218 -21.33 -0.66 -3.72
CA GLU A 218 -20.54 -1.86 -4.04
C GLU A 218 -19.68 -1.67 -5.30
N TYR A 219 -20.20 -0.96 -6.30
CA TYR A 219 -19.42 -0.60 -7.49
C TYR A 219 -18.25 0.32 -7.13
N GLU A 220 -18.48 1.34 -6.30
CA GLU A 220 -17.42 2.27 -5.88
C GLU A 220 -16.32 1.53 -5.12
N ASP A 221 -16.67 0.62 -4.22
CA ASP A 221 -15.68 -0.13 -3.44
C ASP A 221 -14.92 -1.17 -4.27
N LEU A 222 -15.61 -1.91 -5.15
CA LEU A 222 -14.99 -2.76 -6.16
C LEU A 222 -14.01 -1.97 -7.03
N SER A 223 -14.45 -0.80 -7.49
CA SER A 223 -13.65 0.06 -8.36
C SER A 223 -12.41 0.59 -7.65
N LYS A 224 -12.54 1.09 -6.42
CA LYS A 224 -11.40 1.58 -5.62
C LYS A 224 -10.34 0.50 -5.44
N ILE A 225 -10.73 -0.71 -5.03
CA ILE A 225 -9.76 -1.78 -4.76
C ILE A 225 -9.09 -2.29 -6.04
N VAL A 226 -9.82 -2.33 -7.16
CA VAL A 226 -9.25 -2.64 -8.49
C VAL A 226 -8.25 -1.56 -8.89
N VAL A 227 -8.60 -0.28 -8.80
CA VAL A 227 -7.68 0.81 -9.17
C VAL A 227 -6.43 0.79 -8.29
N LEU A 228 -6.54 0.61 -6.97
CA LEU A 228 -5.39 0.48 -6.07
C LEU A 228 -4.44 -0.64 -6.53
N CYS A 229 -4.98 -1.78 -6.95
CA CYS A 229 -4.18 -2.87 -7.51
C CYS A 229 -3.52 -2.48 -8.84
N LEU A 230 -4.20 -1.76 -9.72
CA LEU A 230 -3.69 -1.47 -11.06
C LEU A 230 -2.72 -0.27 -11.13
N GLN A 231 -2.69 0.59 -10.11
CA GLN A 231 -1.77 1.73 -10.02
C GLN A 231 -0.28 1.35 -10.11
N GLN A 232 0.07 0.11 -9.79
CA GLN A 232 1.44 -0.39 -9.93
C GLN A 232 1.91 -0.50 -11.40
N PHE A 233 0.98 -0.49 -12.36
CA PHE A 233 1.24 -0.66 -13.79
C PHE A 233 1.14 0.69 -14.52
N LYS A 234 2.29 1.27 -14.90
CA LYS A 234 2.37 2.60 -15.54
C LYS A 234 1.63 2.67 -16.88
N GLU A 235 1.46 1.53 -17.55
CA GLU A 235 0.71 1.43 -18.79
C GLU A 235 -0.81 1.48 -18.60
N VAL A 236 -1.33 1.27 -17.39
CA VAL A 236 -2.75 1.36 -17.07
C VAL A 236 -3.05 2.77 -16.57
N THR A 237 -3.77 3.55 -17.37
CA THR A 237 -4.17 4.92 -17.05
C THR A 237 -5.63 5.02 -16.62
N ASP A 238 -6.45 4.02 -16.96
CA ASP A 238 -7.88 4.00 -16.68
C ASP A 238 -8.43 2.55 -16.67
N ILE A 239 -9.65 2.37 -16.17
CA ILE A 239 -10.35 1.08 -16.14
C ILE A 239 -11.75 1.16 -16.73
N ALA A 240 -12.24 0.03 -17.23
CA ALA A 240 -13.61 -0.11 -17.68
C ALA A 240 -14.15 -1.49 -17.34
N PHE A 241 -15.37 -1.54 -16.79
CA PHE A 241 -16.02 -2.81 -16.47
C PHE A 241 -17.04 -3.22 -17.54
N SER A 242 -17.15 -4.53 -17.75
CA SER A 242 -18.19 -5.17 -18.57
C SER A 242 -18.81 -6.35 -17.82
N ILE A 243 -19.97 -6.82 -18.29
CA ILE A 243 -20.62 -8.05 -17.81
C ILE A 243 -20.84 -8.94 -19.03
N GLU A 244 -20.26 -10.15 -19.02
CA GLU A 244 -20.36 -11.11 -20.13
C GLU A 244 -20.03 -10.50 -21.51
N GLY A 245 -19.04 -9.60 -21.55
CA GLY A 245 -18.54 -8.93 -22.75
C GLY A 245 -19.33 -7.72 -23.23
N ILE A 246 -20.40 -7.29 -22.54
CA ILE A 246 -21.15 -6.07 -22.85
C ILE A 246 -20.99 -5.02 -21.74
N THR A 247 -21.20 -3.75 -22.07
CA THR A 247 -21.07 -2.66 -21.07
C THR A 247 -22.14 -2.75 -19.99
N PHE A 248 -21.92 -2.11 -18.83
CA PHE A 248 -22.92 -2.06 -17.76
C PHE A 248 -24.26 -1.47 -18.23
N GLU A 249 -24.23 -0.40 -19.03
CA GLU A 249 -25.44 0.22 -19.60
C GLU A 249 -26.20 -0.76 -20.51
N GLU A 250 -25.50 -1.47 -21.41
CA GLU A 250 -26.10 -2.49 -22.28
C GLU A 250 -26.66 -3.67 -21.49
N ALA A 251 -26.05 -4.01 -20.36
CA ALA A 251 -26.52 -5.03 -19.44
C ALA A 251 -27.71 -4.57 -18.56
N GLY A 252 -28.08 -3.29 -18.63
CA GLY A 252 -29.17 -2.69 -17.86
C GLY A 252 -28.80 -2.21 -16.45
N LEU A 253 -27.51 -2.23 -16.11
CA LEU A 253 -26.98 -1.69 -14.86
C LEU A 253 -26.71 -0.19 -15.03
N ASN A 254 -27.49 0.64 -14.33
CA ASN A 254 -27.41 2.10 -14.42
C ASN A 254 -26.82 2.67 -13.13
N LEU A 255 -25.54 3.07 -13.18
CA LEU A 255 -24.82 3.72 -12.09
C LEU A 255 -24.81 5.24 -12.32
N LEU A 256 -24.81 6.02 -11.23
CA LEU A 256 -24.91 7.48 -11.29
C LEU A 256 -23.58 8.16 -11.58
N ASP A 257 -22.49 7.57 -11.08
CA ASP A 257 -21.12 8.03 -11.29
C ASP A 257 -20.21 6.84 -11.51
N THR A 258 -19.39 6.92 -12.55
CA THR A 258 -18.39 5.90 -12.91
C THR A 258 -16.97 6.46 -12.94
N GLU A 259 -16.77 7.75 -12.66
CA GLU A 259 -15.43 8.31 -12.49
C GLU A 259 -14.85 7.83 -11.17
N ILE A 260 -13.67 7.22 -11.22
CA ILE A 260 -13.05 6.61 -10.04
C ILE A 260 -11.71 7.30 -9.78
N THR A 261 -11.63 8.03 -8.68
CA THR A 261 -10.35 8.48 -8.13
C THR A 261 -9.96 7.54 -7.00
N PRO A 262 -8.80 6.85 -7.09
CA PRO A 262 -8.31 6.05 -5.97
C PRO A 262 -7.97 6.96 -4.80
N VAL A 263 -8.48 6.63 -3.61
CA VAL A 263 -8.14 7.33 -2.38
C VAL A 263 -7.58 6.30 -1.41
N PHE A 264 -6.32 6.47 -0.99
CA PHE A 264 -5.76 5.65 0.09
C PHE A 264 -6.47 5.95 1.42
N ASN A 265 -6.22 5.09 2.41
CA ASN A 265 -6.86 5.15 3.73
C ASN A 265 -6.79 6.56 4.33
N ASN A 266 -7.94 7.22 4.37
CA ASN A 266 -8.11 8.53 4.96
C ASN A 266 -8.90 8.38 6.26
N PHE A 267 -8.17 8.36 7.37
CA PHE A 267 -8.76 8.32 8.70
C PHE A 267 -9.00 9.77 9.13
N GLN A 268 -10.26 10.21 9.04
CA GLN A 268 -10.73 11.52 9.54
C GLN A 268 -11.08 11.45 11.02
#